data_AF-A0A969MTR0-F1
#
_entry.id   AF-A0A969MTR0-F1
#
_cell.length_a   1.000
_cell.length_b   1.000
_cell.length_c   1.000
_cell.angle_alpha   90.00
_cell.angle_beta   90.00
_cell.angle_gamma   90.00
#
_symmetry.space_group_name_H-M   'P 1'
#
loop_
_entity.id
_entity.type
_entity.pdbx_description
1 polymer ?
#
loop_
_entity_poly.entity_id
_entity_poly.type
_entity_poly.pdbx_seq_one_letter_code
_entity_poly.pdbx_strand_id
1 'polypeptide(L)'
;MNVPYVEMIGTVAGICSTSSFVPQVLKAWREQDTKAISKRMHLITVTAFSLWIVYGVLIGSVPIIVFNTASLILSGTVLVLTIRRRRAVSVRRPVNDDGWQRGWMDRSA
;
A
#
# COMPACT_ATOMS: atom_id res chain seq x y z
N MET A 1 -36.97 -6.63 7.62
CA MET A 1 -36.71 -7.40 8.86
C MET A 1 -35.28 -7.08 9.28
N ASN A 2 -35.08 -6.45 10.43
CA ASN A 2 -33.74 -6.30 11.03
C ASN A 2 -33.33 -7.67 11.55
N VAL A 3 -32.34 -8.28 10.89
CA VAL A 3 -31.80 -9.60 11.22
C VAL A 3 -30.50 -9.38 11.99
N PRO A 4 -30.53 -9.38 13.34
CA PRO A 4 -29.42 -8.92 14.18
C PRO A 4 -28.11 -9.69 13.97
N TYR A 5 -28.18 -10.93 13.47
CA TYR A 5 -27.01 -11.72 13.09
C TYR A 5 -26.27 -11.16 11.87
N VAL A 6 -26.94 -10.47 10.95
CA VAL A 6 -26.30 -9.86 9.77
C VAL A 6 -25.40 -8.69 10.19
N GLU A 7 -25.84 -7.85 11.12
CA GLU A 7 -25.04 -6.74 11.64
C GLU A 7 -23.85 -7.25 12.47
N MET A 8 -24.06 -8.28 13.28
CA MET A 8 -23.00 -8.90 14.07
C MET A 8 -21.92 -9.54 13.18
N ILE A 9 -22.33 -10.31 12.17
CA ILE A 9 -21.40 -10.92 11.19
C ILE A 9 -20.68 -9.84 10.38
N GLY A 10 -21.40 -8.80 9.94
CA GLY A 10 -20.80 -7.68 9.21
C GLY A 10 -19.75 -6.93 10.04
N THR A 11 -20.00 -6.75 11.34
CA THR A 11 -19.07 -6.11 12.27
C THR A 11 -17.83 -6.96 12.49
N VAL A 12 -18.00 -8.27 12.75
CA VAL A 12 -16.88 -9.20 12.94
C VAL A 12 -16.05 -9.35 11.66
N ALA A 13 -16.70 -9.44 10.50
CA ALA A 13 -16.03 -9.47 9.20
C ALA A 13 -15.23 -8.18 8.96
N GLY A 14 -15.80 -7.02 9.28
CA GLY A 14 -15.11 -5.74 9.17
C GLY A 14 -13.89 -5.62 10.09
N ILE A 15 -14.00 -6.06 11.34
CA ILE A 15 -12.88 -6.09 12.29
C ILE A 15 -11.79 -7.03 11.77
N CYS A 16 -12.15 -8.24 11.35
CA CYS A 16 -11.19 -9.24 10.87
C CYS A 16 -10.47 -8.76 9.59
N SER A 17 -11.21 -8.17 8.66
CA SER A 17 -10.66 -7.63 7.41
C SER A 17 -9.75 -6.43 7.67
N THR A 18 -10.16 -5.49 8.52
CA THR A 18 -9.34 -4.32 8.89
C THR A 18 -8.05 -4.73 9.60
N SER A 19 -8.15 -5.69 10.52
CA SER A 19 -7.00 -6.23 11.25
C SER A 19 -5.99 -6.93 10.32
N SER A 20 -6.45 -7.52 9.22
CA SER A 20 -5.59 -8.15 8.20
C SER A 20 -4.70 -7.14 7.46
N PHE A 21 -5.08 -5.86 7.41
CA PHE A 21 -4.24 -4.82 6.80
C PHE A 21 -3.11 -4.35 7.72
N VAL A 22 -3.18 -4.58 9.03
CA VAL A 22 -2.13 -4.22 10.00
C VAL A 22 -0.78 -4.88 9.68
N PRO A 23 -0.68 -6.22 9.48
CA PRO A 23 0.59 -6.84 9.11
C PRO A 23 1.10 -6.38 7.74
N GLN A 24 0.22 -6.02 6.79
CA GLN A 24 0.63 -5.45 5.51
C GLN A 24 1.29 -4.07 5.70
N VAL A 25 0.72 -3.21 6.56
CA VAL A 25 1.27 -1.89 6.89
C VAL A 25 2.60 -2.02 7.63
N LEU A 26 2.69 -2.91 8.62
CA LEU A 26 3.90 -3.14 9.39
C LEU A 26 5.03 -3.68 8.51
N LYS A 27 4.73 -4.61 7.60
CA LYS A 27 5.69 -5.13 6.63
C LYS A 27 6.19 -4.04 5.68
N ALA A 28 5.30 -3.19 5.18
CA ALA A 28 5.67 -2.04 4.35
C ALA A 28 6.55 -1.01 5.10
N TRP A 29 6.32 -0.83 6.40
CA TRP A 29 7.12 0.08 7.23
C TRP A 29 8.51 -0.50 7.55
N ARG A 30 8.58 -1.80 7.86
CA ARG A 30 9.78 -2.50 8.36
C ARG A 30 10.71 -2.99 7.26
N GLU A 31 10.21 -3.58 6.18
CA GLU A 31 11.07 -4.28 5.23
C GLU A 31 11.88 -3.33 4.33
N GLN A 32 11.56 -2.03 4.25
CA GLN A 32 12.25 -1.00 3.43
C GLN A 32 12.43 -1.33 1.92
N ASP A 33 12.18 -2.57 1.49
CA ASP A 33 12.35 -3.07 0.15
C ASP A 33 11.00 -3.14 -0.55
N THR A 34 10.45 -1.95 -0.80
CA THR A 34 9.25 -1.80 -1.63
C THR A 34 9.51 -2.07 -3.11
N LYS A 35 10.66 -2.65 -3.51
CA LYS A 35 10.93 -2.96 -4.92
C LYS A 35 10.02 -4.07 -5.46
N ALA A 36 9.56 -4.99 -4.60
CA ALA A 36 8.69 -6.10 -5.01
C ALA A 36 7.18 -5.82 -4.89
N ILE A 37 6.76 -4.84 -4.08
CA ILE A 37 5.34 -4.50 -3.96
C ILE A 37 4.98 -3.52 -5.08
N SER A 38 4.33 -4.06 -6.10
CA SER A 38 3.92 -3.33 -7.30
C SER A 38 3.08 -2.11 -6.93
N LYS A 39 3.56 -0.90 -7.26
CA LYS A 39 2.78 0.36 -7.12
C LYS A 39 1.37 0.22 -7.72
N ARG A 40 1.23 -0.61 -8.76
CA ARG A 40 -0.05 -0.91 -9.43
C ARG A 40 -1.02 -1.60 -8.49
N MET A 41 -0.54 -2.51 -7.65
CA MET A 41 -1.38 -3.23 -6.68
C MET A 41 -1.99 -2.26 -5.65
N HIS A 42 -1.21 -1.35 -5.08
CA HIS A 42 -1.76 -0.35 -4.17
C HIS A 42 -2.74 0.61 -4.84
N LEU A 43 -2.50 1.00 -6.09
CA LEU A 43 -3.45 1.81 -6.84
C LEU A 43 -4.78 1.09 -7.01
N ILE A 44 -4.73 -0.20 -7.39
CA ILE A 44 -5.91 -1.06 -7.54
C ILE A 44 -6.66 -1.21 -6.21
N THR A 45 -5.94 -1.40 -5.09
CA THR A 45 -6.54 -1.49 -3.76
C THR A 45 -7.25 -0.20 -3.34
N VAL A 46 -6.64 0.97 -3.57
CA VAL A 46 -7.25 2.27 -3.29
C VAL A 46 -8.51 2.47 -4.15
N THR A 47 -8.46 2.11 -5.44
CA THR A 47 -9.65 2.17 -6.30
C THR A 47 -10.74 1.20 -5.84
N ALA A 48 -10.37 -0.01 -5.40
CA ALA A 48 -11.33 -1.00 -4.92
C ALA A 48 -12.06 -0.52 -3.66
N PHE A 49 -11.35 0.02 -2.65
CA PHE A 49 -12.01 0.58 -1.47
C PHE A 49 -12.89 1.77 -1.81
N SER A 50 -12.47 2.62 -2.74
CA SER A 50 -13.30 3.74 -3.21
C SER A 50 -14.60 3.24 -3.86
N LEU A 51 -14.52 2.22 -4.71
CA LEU A 51 -15.67 1.56 -5.32
C LEU A 51 -16.59 0.89 -4.27
N TRP A 52 -16.01 0.25 -3.25
CA TRP A 52 -16.78 -0.35 -2.15
C TRP A 52 -17.50 0.68 -1.28
N ILE A 53 -16.92 1.86 -1.08
CA ILE A 53 -17.59 2.97 -0.38
C ILE A 53 -18.79 3.42 -1.21
N VAL A 54 -18.62 3.65 -2.52
CA VAL A 54 -19.73 4.01 -3.41
C VAL A 54 -20.82 2.94 -3.39
N TYR A 55 -20.44 1.67 -3.50
CA TYR A 55 -21.38 0.55 -3.39
C TYR A 55 -22.11 0.55 -2.04
N GLY A 56 -21.38 0.70 -0.93
CA GLY A 56 -21.95 0.77 0.42
C GLY A 56 -22.96 1.90 0.58
N VAL A 57 -22.70 3.07 -0.02
CA VAL A 57 -23.65 4.19 -0.07
C VAL A 57 -24.89 3.83 -0.88
N LEU A 58 -24.74 3.19 -2.04
CA LEU A 58 -25.86 2.78 -2.89
C LEU A 58 -26.79 1.77 -2.22
N ILE A 59 -26.26 0.88 -1.37
CA ILE A 59 -27.05 -0.12 -0.64
C ILE A 59 -27.42 0.30 0.79
N GLY A 60 -27.06 1.52 1.21
CA GLY A 60 -27.33 2.04 2.55
C GLY A 60 -26.61 1.31 3.69
N SER A 61 -25.52 0.59 3.40
CA SER A 61 -24.80 -0.22 4.39
C SER A 61 -23.70 0.58 5.09
N VAL A 62 -24.05 1.15 6.25
CA VAL A 62 -23.12 1.88 7.12
C VAL A 62 -21.85 1.07 7.46
N PRO A 63 -21.92 -0.24 7.79
CA PRO A 63 -20.71 -1.02 8.07
C PRO A 63 -19.74 -1.06 6.89
N ILE A 64 -20.23 -1.28 5.67
CA ILE A 64 -19.41 -1.34 4.46
C ILE A 64 -18.71 -0.01 4.23
N ILE A 65 -19.43 1.11 4.41
CA ILE A 65 -18.87 2.45 4.26
C ILE A 65 -17.75 2.68 5.28
N VAL A 66 -17.99 2.41 6.56
CA VAL A 66 -17.03 2.67 7.65
C VAL A 66 -15.74 1.86 7.47
N PHE A 67 -15.85 0.55 7.25
CA PHE A 67 -14.67 -0.32 7.15
C PHE A 67 -13.85 -0.08 5.88
N ASN A 68 -14.49 0.16 4.74
CA ASN A 68 -13.76 0.48 3.51
C ASN A 68 -13.14 1.88 3.57
N THR A 69 -13.76 2.85 4.25
CA THR A 69 -13.15 4.17 4.50
C THR A 69 -11.90 4.06 5.37
N ALA A 70 -11.97 3.30 6.47
CA ALA A 70 -10.80 3.04 7.31
C ALA A 70 -9.66 2.36 6.51
N SER A 71 -10.02 1.36 5.69
CA SER A 71 -9.06 0.63 4.85
C SER A 71 -8.42 1.53 3.78
N LEU A 72 -9.20 2.45 3.19
CA LEU A 72 -8.73 3.46 2.25
C LEU A 72 -7.68 4.39 2.88
N ILE A 73 -7.91 4.85 4.12
CA ILE A 73 -6.97 5.72 4.85
C ILE A 73 -5.65 4.98 5.12
N LEU A 74 -5.71 3.74 5.62
CA LEU A 74 -4.52 2.92 5.87
C LEU A 74 -3.74 2.68 4.57
N SER A 75 -4.42 2.26 3.50
CA SER A 75 -3.80 1.99 2.19
C SER A 75 -3.18 3.26 1.58
N GLY A 76 -3.88 4.40 1.66
CA GLY A 76 -3.37 5.70 1.22
C GLY A 76 -2.10 6.11 1.95
N THR A 77 -2.04 5.89 3.27
CA THR A 77 -0.84 6.18 4.08
C THR A 77 0.36 5.36 3.60
N VAL A 78 0.18 4.06 3.34
CA VAL A 78 1.24 3.19 2.81
C VAL A 78 1.71 3.64 1.43
N LEU A 79 0.77 4.03 0.56
CA LEU A 79 1.08 4.53 -0.78
C LEU A 79 1.92 5.83 -0.71
N VAL A 80 1.53 6.78 0.13
CA VAL A 80 2.26 8.06 0.31
C VAL A 80 3.67 7.83 0.85
N LEU A 81 3.82 6.99 1.88
CA LEU A 81 5.13 6.64 2.43
C LEU A 81 6.03 5.98 1.39
N THR A 82 5.48 5.06 0.59
CA THR A 82 6.19 4.37 -0.50
C THR A 82 6.64 5.35 -1.58
N ILE A 83 5.79 6.29 -1.99
CA ILE A 83 6.13 7.31 -3.01
C ILE A 83 7.23 8.25 -2.50
N ARG A 84 7.12 8.75 -1.27
CA ARG A 84 8.10 9.67 -0.67
C ARG A 84 9.49 9.03 -0.57
N ARG A 85 9.58 7.78 -0.09
CA ARG A 85 10.86 7.08 0.06
C ARG A 85 11.53 6.74 -1.27
N ARG A 86 10.77 6.41 -2.32
CA ARG A 86 11.33 6.15 -3.65
C ARG A 86 11.96 7.39 -4.30
N ARG A 87 11.43 8.59 -4.06
CA ARG A 87 12.07 9.84 -4.53
C ARG A 87 13.45 10.04 -3.88
N ALA A 88 13.58 9.76 -2.59
CA ALA A 88 14.87 9.85 -1.88
C ALA A 88 15.92 8.84 -2.39
N VAL A 89 15.51 7.61 -2.70
CA VAL A 89 16.42 6.59 -3.28
C VAL A 89 16.80 6.90 -4.74
N SER A 90 15.88 7.44 -5.53
CA SER A 90 16.15 7.80 -6.94
C SER A 90 17.15 8.94 -7.08
N VAL A 91 17.18 9.87 -6.13
CA VAL A 91 18.12 11.00 -6.12
C VAL A 91 19.53 10.57 -5.68
N ARG A 92 19.65 9.44 -4.96
CA ARG A 92 20.91 8.99 -4.35
C ARG A 92 21.62 7.89 -5.15
N ARG A 93 21.43 7.81 -6.46
CA ARG A 93 22.32 7.01 -7.31
C ARG A 93 23.55 7.86 -7.64
N PRO A 94 24.72 7.66 -6.99
CA PRO A 94 25.96 8.10 -7.60
C PRO A 94 26.10 7.32 -8.90
N VAL A 95 26.02 8.04 -10.03
CA VAL A 95 26.61 7.57 -11.28
C VAL A 95 28.11 7.51 -11.01
N ASN A 96 28.62 6.31 -10.70
CA ASN A 96 30.04 6.06 -10.55
C ASN A 96 30.51 5.36 -11.83
N ASP A 97 30.80 6.16 -12.85
CA ASP A 97 31.28 5.73 -14.18
C ASP A 97 32.81 5.58 -14.24
N ASP A 98 33.48 5.48 -13.10
CA ASP A 98 34.94 5.49 -12.96
C ASP A 98 35.56 4.09 -12.81
N GLY A 99 34.76 3.03 -12.94
CA GLY A 99 35.24 1.64 -13.02
C GLY A 99 35.86 1.28 -14.37
N TRP A 100 35.45 1.94 -15.46
CA TRP A 100 36.04 1.71 -16.77
C TRP A 100 37.40 2.39 -16.91
N GLN A 101 37.56 3.63 -16.42
CA GLN A 101 38.79 4.41 -16.64
C GLN A 101 40.02 3.84 -15.91
N ARG A 102 39.86 3.28 -14.71
CA ARG A 102 40.97 2.68 -13.96
C ARG A 102 41.54 1.40 -14.61
N GLY A 103 40.72 0.65 -15.34
CA GLY A 103 41.14 -0.60 -15.98
C GLY A 103 41.88 -0.45 -17.32
N TRP A 104 41.93 0.74 -17.91
CA TRP A 104 42.71 1.00 -19.14
C TRP A 104 44.12 1.51 -18.83
N MET A 105 44.27 2.29 -17.75
CA MET A 105 45.56 2.85 -17.34
C MET A 105 46.53 1.78 -16.82
N ASP A 106 46.03 0.76 -16.12
CA ASP A 106 46.84 -0.36 -15.61
C ASP A 106 47.25 -1.38 -16.70
N ARG A 107 46.63 -1.30 -17.89
CA ARG A 107 46.95 -2.19 -19.03
C ARG A 107 47.83 -1.53 -20.08
N SER A 108 48.23 -0.27 -19.87
CA SER A 108 49.02 0.51 -20.83
C SER A 108 50.31 1.09 -20.25
N ALA A 109 50.72 0.66 -19.05
CA ALA A 109 52.04 0.88 -18.45
C ALA A 109 52.82 -0.44 -18.40
#